data_AF-A0A1V3WRR6-F1
#
_entry.id   AF-A0A1V3WRR6-F1
#
_cell.length_a   1.000
_cell.length_b   1.000
_cell.length_c   1.000
_cell.angle_alpha   90.00
_cell.angle_beta   90.00
_cell.angle_gamma   90.00
#
_symmetry.space_group_name_H-M   'P 1'
#
loop_
_entity.id
_entity.type
_entity.pdbx_description
1 polymer ?
#
loop_
_entity_poly.entity_id
_entity_poly.type
_entity_poly.pdbx_seq_one_letter_code
_entity_poly.pdbx_strand_id
1 'polypeptide(L)'
;MHDRLDYQILAEILALELGDTTDKRRRRAEAAGRRWAGRISGDSTSEDVARQHASGDVGTRETLGKRAALIARVFARMGFGPELQPATGSNRAAQQTIQLHSCPVRELARTHPEVGCALHQGLLQGLLAGWAAHERGSAVSRPAMKAELEPFVEPELCLVRMTGHD
;
A
#
# COMPACT_ATOMS: atom_id res chain seq x y z
N MET A 1 39.02 -5.52 12.24
CA MET A 1 38.15 -4.74 11.36
C MET A 1 36.82 -4.64 12.09
N HIS A 2 36.44 -3.47 12.58
CA HIS A 2 35.21 -3.33 13.36
C HIS A 2 34.04 -3.79 12.50
N ASP A 3 33.32 -4.81 12.96
CA ASP A 3 32.06 -5.26 12.39
C ASP A 3 31.05 -4.13 12.64
N ARG A 4 31.07 -3.12 11.77
CA ARG A 4 30.20 -1.96 11.90
C ARG A 4 28.82 -2.41 11.46
N LEU A 5 27.93 -2.53 12.44
CA LEU A 5 26.50 -2.68 12.18
C LEU A 5 26.02 -1.51 11.34
N ASP A 6 25.83 -1.73 10.05
CA ASP A 6 25.14 -0.80 9.18
C ASP A 6 23.62 -1.05 9.23
N TYR A 7 22.84 -0.09 8.71
CA TYR A 7 21.38 -0.18 8.72
C TYR A 7 20.85 -1.37 7.91
N GLN A 8 21.60 -1.85 6.91
CA GLN A 8 21.18 -2.97 6.07
C GLN A 8 21.30 -4.29 6.83
N ILE A 9 22.44 -4.52 7.48
CA ILE A 9 22.66 -5.69 8.34
C ILE A 9 21.67 -5.70 9.50
N LEU A 10 21.43 -4.57 10.15
CA LEU A 10 20.41 -4.48 11.21
C LEU A 10 19.01 -4.83 10.69
N ALA A 11 18.62 -4.29 9.53
CA ALA A 11 17.31 -4.58 8.94
C ALA A 11 17.17 -6.06 8.56
N GLU A 12 18.23 -6.68 8.07
CA GLU A 12 18.25 -8.11 7.76
C GLU A 12 18.12 -8.99 9.02
N ILE A 13 18.87 -8.69 10.09
CA ILE A 13 18.75 -9.40 11.37
C ILE A 13 17.30 -9.32 11.87
N LEU A 14 16.71 -8.12 11.91
CA LEU A 14 15.33 -7.93 12.34
C LEU A 14 14.32 -8.64 11.43
N ALA A 15 14.59 -8.69 10.13
CA ALA A 15 13.74 -9.40 9.16
C ALA A 15 13.73 -10.91 9.43
N LEU A 16 14.88 -11.51 9.75
CA LEU A 16 14.99 -12.92 10.10
C LEU A 16 14.27 -13.25 11.42
N GLU A 17 14.30 -12.34 12.39
CA GLU A 17 13.57 -12.49 13.66
C GLU A 17 12.04 -12.46 13.52
N LEU A 18 11.52 -12.05 12.36
CA LEU A 18 10.08 -12.16 12.10
C LEU A 18 9.63 -13.63 12.05
N GLY A 19 10.50 -14.61 11.86
CA GLY A 19 10.11 -16.01 11.94
C GLY A 19 11.11 -16.97 11.33
N ASP A 20 11.04 -18.19 11.85
CA ASP A 20 11.78 -19.38 11.41
C ASP A 20 11.39 -19.87 10.01
N THR A 21 10.21 -19.47 9.50
CA THR A 21 9.77 -19.82 8.14
C THR A 21 9.40 -18.59 7.33
N THR A 22 9.58 -18.68 6.01
CA THR A 22 9.18 -17.65 5.04
C THR A 22 7.73 -17.23 5.19
N ASP A 23 6.81 -18.19 5.39
CA ASP A 23 5.39 -17.88 5.55
C ASP A 23 5.08 -17.16 6.86
N LYS A 24 5.79 -17.49 7.95
CA LYS A 24 5.62 -16.80 9.23
C LYS A 24 6.16 -15.37 9.15
N ARG A 25 7.31 -15.17 8.49
CA ARG A 25 7.85 -13.85 8.18
C ARG A 25 6.87 -13.03 7.35
N ARG A 26 6.34 -13.59 6.26
CA ARG A 26 5.31 -12.97 5.41
C ARG A 26 4.11 -12.48 6.21
N ARG A 27 3.46 -13.38 6.95
CA ARG A 27 2.26 -13.03 7.74
C ARG A 27 2.53 -11.93 8.76
N ARG A 28 3.69 -11.96 9.42
CA ARG A 28 4.07 -10.96 10.43
C ARG A 28 4.47 -9.62 9.81
N ALA A 29 5.17 -9.63 8.68
CA ALA A 29 5.50 -8.43 7.91
C ALA A 29 4.24 -7.75 7.36
N GLU A 30 3.31 -8.51 6.77
CA GLU A 30 2.00 -7.98 6.35
C GLU A 30 1.21 -7.40 7.54
N ALA A 31 1.20 -8.09 8.68
CA ALA A 31 0.54 -7.58 9.87
C ALA A 31 1.20 -6.27 10.37
N ALA A 32 2.52 -6.15 10.28
CA ALA A 32 3.23 -4.92 10.58
C ALA A 32 2.85 -3.78 9.62
N GLY A 33 2.78 -4.06 8.31
CA GLY A 33 2.30 -3.13 7.30
C GLY A 33 0.88 -2.62 7.59
N ARG A 34 -0.05 -3.54 7.91
CA ARG A 34 -1.45 -3.18 8.27
C ARG A 34 -1.51 -2.26 9.49
N ARG A 35 -0.74 -2.55 10.54
CA ARG A 35 -0.67 -1.70 11.74
C ARG A 35 -0.06 -0.34 11.43
N TRP A 36 0.95 -0.30 10.57
CA TRP A 36 1.60 0.94 10.18
C TRP A 36 0.68 1.85 9.38
N ALA A 37 -0.15 1.29 8.50
CA ALA A 37 -1.17 2.04 7.76
C ALA A 37 -2.06 2.87 8.69
N GLY A 38 -2.50 2.29 9.81
CA GLY A 38 -3.32 2.99 10.81
C GLY A 38 -2.62 4.22 11.41
N ARG A 39 -1.29 4.17 11.59
CA ARG A 39 -0.51 5.30 12.10
C ARG A 39 -0.34 6.40 11.07
N ILE A 40 -0.11 6.06 9.79
CA ILE A 40 0.06 7.05 8.71
C ILE A 40 -1.28 7.75 8.40
N SER A 41 -2.38 6.99 8.42
CA SER A 41 -3.72 7.55 8.18
C SER A 41 -4.18 8.47 9.30
N GLY A 42 -3.87 8.16 10.56
CA GLY A 42 -4.24 8.99 11.72
C GLY A 42 -3.62 10.39 11.71
N ASP A 43 -2.45 10.53 11.08
CA ASP A 43 -1.73 11.81 10.93
C ASP A 43 -2.27 12.65 9.75
N SER A 44 -2.96 12.01 8.79
CA SER A 44 -3.48 12.64 7.56
C SER A 44 -4.98 12.96 7.62
N THR A 45 -5.71 12.47 8.63
CA THR A 45 -7.17 12.61 8.77
C THR A 45 -7.66 14.01 9.13
N SER A 46 -6.78 14.93 9.54
CA SER A 46 -7.14 16.31 9.93
C SER A 46 -7.39 17.25 8.75
N GLU A 47 -6.86 17.00 7.55
CA GLU A 47 -6.89 17.99 6.45
C GLU A 47 -7.80 17.63 5.25
N ASP A 48 -8.08 16.34 5.01
CA ASP A 48 -8.74 15.91 3.76
C ASP A 48 -10.21 15.46 3.92
N VAL A 49 -10.67 15.13 5.13
CA VAL A 49 -12.06 14.67 5.36
C VAL A 49 -13.06 15.84 5.29
N ALA A 50 -12.64 17.05 5.65
CA ALA A 50 -13.51 18.24 5.69
C ALA A 50 -13.88 18.79 4.29
N ARG A 51 -13.17 18.43 3.21
CA ARG A 51 -13.40 18.99 1.86
C ARG A 51 -14.20 18.12 0.90
N GLN A 52 -14.56 16.88 1.29
CA GLN A 52 -15.15 15.89 0.37
C GLN A 52 -16.66 15.66 0.55
N HIS A 53 -17.32 16.41 1.43
CA HIS A 53 -18.78 16.33 1.64
C HIS A 53 -19.62 17.16 0.66
N ALA A 54 -19.20 17.27 -0.60
CA ALA A 54 -20.04 17.80 -1.66
C ALA A 54 -19.64 17.17 -2.99
N SER A 55 -20.35 16.12 -3.40
CA SER A 55 -20.79 15.86 -4.80
C SER A 55 -21.16 14.39 -4.99
N GLY A 56 -22.47 14.11 -5.12
CA GLY A 56 -23.05 13.08 -5.99
C GLY A 56 -22.66 11.60 -5.85
N ASP A 57 -23.36 10.77 -6.63
CA ASP A 57 -23.08 9.35 -6.87
C ASP A 57 -21.72 9.20 -7.60
N VAL A 58 -20.62 9.21 -6.85
CA VAL A 58 -19.26 9.04 -7.38
C VAL A 58 -19.03 7.56 -7.72
N GLY A 59 -19.03 7.23 -9.01
CA GLY A 59 -18.85 5.85 -9.48
C GLY A 59 -17.52 5.20 -9.05
N THR A 60 -17.47 3.86 -9.11
CA THR A 60 -16.32 3.04 -8.69
C THR A 60 -15.00 3.52 -9.27
N ARG A 61 -14.97 3.89 -10.56
CA ARG A 61 -13.75 4.32 -11.26
C ARG A 61 -13.13 5.58 -10.68
N GLU A 62 -13.96 6.59 -10.37
CA GLU A 62 -13.48 7.84 -9.80
C GLU A 62 -13.01 7.65 -8.35
N THR A 63 -13.77 6.89 -7.55
CA THR A 63 -13.34 6.56 -6.19
C THR A 63 -12.02 5.79 -6.21
N LEU A 64 -11.86 4.80 -7.10
CA LEU A 64 -10.62 4.05 -7.26
C LEU A 64 -9.46 4.97 -7.64
N GLY A 65 -9.67 5.90 -8.58
CA GLY A 65 -8.78 7.01 -8.95
C GLY A 65 -8.25 7.77 -7.73
N LYS A 66 -9.16 8.30 -6.91
CA LYS A 66 -8.83 9.06 -5.70
C LYS A 66 -8.02 8.22 -4.70
N ARG A 67 -8.38 6.95 -4.51
CA ARG A 67 -7.65 6.02 -3.62
C ARG A 67 -6.24 5.74 -4.10
N ALA A 68 -6.04 5.46 -5.39
CA ALA A 68 -4.70 5.23 -5.91
C ALA A 68 -3.83 6.49 -5.81
N ALA A 69 -4.40 7.68 -6.02
CA ALA A 69 -3.66 8.92 -5.82
C ALA A 69 -3.22 9.11 -4.36
N LEU A 70 -4.07 8.74 -3.39
CA LEU A 70 -3.70 8.73 -1.96
C LEU A 70 -2.57 7.71 -1.67
N ILE A 71 -2.70 6.48 -2.18
CA ILE A 71 -1.67 5.44 -2.04
C ILE A 71 -0.35 5.91 -2.66
N ALA A 72 -0.37 6.45 -3.87
CA ALA A 72 0.81 6.98 -4.54
C ALA A 72 1.49 8.06 -3.68
N ARG A 73 0.74 9.00 -3.08
CA ARG A 73 1.33 10.00 -2.17
C ARG A 73 1.99 9.37 -0.94
N VAL A 74 1.39 8.33 -0.36
CA VAL A 74 2.00 7.59 0.77
C VAL A 74 3.32 6.93 0.32
N PHE A 75 3.33 6.24 -0.81
CA PHE A 75 4.54 5.62 -1.35
C PHE A 75 5.63 6.63 -1.73
N ALA A 76 5.27 7.78 -2.32
CA ALA A 76 6.21 8.86 -2.58
C ALA A 76 6.89 9.36 -1.29
N ARG A 77 6.13 9.54 -0.20
CA ARG A 77 6.69 9.97 1.10
C ARG A 77 7.60 8.92 1.73
N MET A 78 7.42 7.64 1.40
CA MET A 78 8.32 6.57 1.81
C MET A 78 9.62 6.54 0.98
N GLY A 79 9.71 7.32 -0.10
CA GLY A 79 10.88 7.40 -0.98
C GLY A 79 10.78 6.60 -2.28
N PHE A 80 9.61 6.05 -2.61
CA PHE A 80 9.38 5.46 -3.94
C PHE A 80 9.18 6.55 -5.00
N GLY A 81 9.37 6.17 -6.27
CA GLY A 81 8.86 6.92 -7.42
C GLY A 81 7.58 6.29 -7.94
N PRO A 82 6.38 6.67 -7.45
CA PRO A 82 5.13 6.11 -7.92
C PRO A 82 4.66 6.78 -9.22
N GLU A 83 4.23 5.97 -10.18
CA GLU A 83 3.59 6.42 -11.42
C GLU A 83 2.20 5.79 -11.58
N LEU A 84 1.18 6.63 -11.70
CA LEU A 84 -0.20 6.18 -11.89
C LEU A 84 -0.46 5.89 -13.37
N GLN A 85 -0.88 4.67 -13.66
CA GLN A 85 -1.32 4.28 -14.99
C GLN A 85 -2.80 4.64 -15.20
N PRO A 86 -3.24 4.89 -16.44
CA PRO A 86 -4.64 5.19 -16.73
C PRO A 86 -5.60 4.13 -16.17
N ALA A 87 -6.61 4.56 -15.42
CA ALA A 87 -7.63 3.66 -14.90
C ALA A 87 -8.51 3.10 -16.04
N THR A 88 -8.78 1.81 -15.99
CA THR A 88 -9.60 1.08 -16.97
C THR A 88 -10.91 0.59 -16.33
N GLY A 89 -11.87 0.18 -17.15
CA GLY A 89 -13.17 -0.32 -16.70
C GLY A 89 -14.27 0.74 -16.64
N SER A 90 -15.33 0.46 -15.88
CA SER A 90 -16.57 1.24 -15.81
C SER A 90 -16.83 1.81 -14.41
N ASN A 91 -17.91 2.56 -14.26
CA ASN A 91 -18.35 3.11 -12.97
C ASN A 91 -18.90 2.06 -12.00
N ARG A 92 -18.99 0.77 -12.38
CA ARG A 92 -19.38 -0.35 -11.51
C ARG A 92 -18.24 -1.31 -11.20
N ALA A 93 -17.23 -1.35 -12.07
CA ALA A 93 -16.08 -2.24 -11.95
C ALA A 93 -14.89 -1.60 -12.66
N ALA A 94 -13.86 -1.25 -11.90
CA ALA A 94 -12.69 -0.54 -12.41
C ALA A 94 -11.38 -1.16 -11.94
N GLN A 95 -10.33 -0.94 -12.73
CA GLN A 95 -8.97 -1.31 -12.39
C GLN A 95 -8.04 -0.11 -12.52
N GLN A 96 -7.01 -0.09 -11.69
CA GLN A 96 -5.97 0.92 -11.75
C GLN A 96 -4.65 0.31 -11.31
N THR A 97 -3.57 0.69 -11.99
CA THR A 97 -2.23 0.21 -11.68
C THR A 97 -1.36 1.38 -11.23
N ILE A 98 -0.57 1.16 -10.18
CA ILE A 98 0.50 2.07 -9.76
C ILE A 98 1.81 1.34 -10.01
N GLN A 99 2.67 1.92 -10.82
CA GLN A 99 4.05 1.49 -10.95
C GLN A 99 4.86 2.09 -9.81
N LEU A 100 5.61 1.28 -9.08
CA LEU A 100 6.46 1.70 -7.98
C LEU A 100 7.92 1.50 -8.35
N HIS A 101 8.61 2.62 -8.60
CA HIS A 101 10.04 2.64 -8.89
C HIS A 101 10.87 2.91 -7.64
N SER A 102 12.15 2.53 -7.70
CA SER A 102 13.17 2.96 -6.75
C SER A 102 12.85 2.59 -5.29
N CYS A 103 12.51 1.32 -5.03
CA CYS A 103 12.28 0.82 -3.66
C CYS A 103 13.44 1.21 -2.72
N PRO A 104 13.19 2.01 -1.65
CA PRO A 104 14.23 2.50 -0.76
C PRO A 104 15.00 1.40 -0.03
N VAL A 105 14.33 0.25 0.17
CA VAL A 105 14.88 -0.94 0.82
C VAL A 105 15.07 -2.08 -0.18
N ARG A 106 15.35 -1.76 -1.45
CA ARG A 106 15.40 -2.74 -2.55
C ARG A 106 16.27 -3.94 -2.24
N GLU A 107 17.46 -3.74 -1.68
CA GLU A 107 18.39 -4.83 -1.43
C GLU A 107 17.79 -5.85 -0.44
N LEU A 108 17.27 -5.36 0.69
CA LEU A 108 16.52 -6.19 1.64
C LEU A 108 15.31 -6.85 1.00
N ALA A 109 14.55 -6.12 0.18
CA ALA A 109 13.34 -6.63 -0.46
C ALA A 109 13.64 -7.69 -1.55
N ARG A 110 14.80 -7.65 -2.20
CA ARG A 110 15.24 -8.68 -3.15
C ARG A 110 15.69 -9.95 -2.44
N THR A 111 16.42 -9.82 -1.33
CA THR A 111 16.90 -10.96 -0.54
C THR A 111 15.77 -11.60 0.27
N HIS A 112 14.89 -10.78 0.85
CA HIS A 112 13.78 -11.19 1.72
C HIS A 112 12.45 -10.56 1.26
N PRO A 113 11.91 -10.95 0.08
CA PRO A 113 10.65 -10.39 -0.45
C PRO A 113 9.45 -10.68 0.45
N GLU A 114 9.49 -11.79 1.21
CA GLU A 114 8.51 -12.11 2.23
C GLU A 114 8.52 -11.15 3.42
N VAL A 115 9.50 -10.23 3.51
CA VAL A 115 9.51 -9.17 4.52
C VAL A 115 9.24 -7.83 3.87
N GLY A 116 10.11 -7.39 2.96
CA GLY A 116 10.01 -6.05 2.35
C GLY A 116 8.72 -5.87 1.54
N CYS A 117 8.46 -6.77 0.59
CA CYS A 117 7.26 -6.67 -0.27
C CYS A 117 5.97 -6.99 0.51
N ALA A 118 6.04 -7.97 1.42
CA ALA A 118 4.92 -8.32 2.31
C ALA A 118 4.49 -7.15 3.22
N LEU A 119 5.44 -6.38 3.73
CA LEU A 119 5.15 -5.17 4.52
C LEU A 119 4.37 -4.14 3.68
N HIS A 120 4.79 -3.88 2.44
CA HIS A 120 4.08 -2.99 1.53
C HIS A 120 2.68 -3.51 1.18
N GLN A 121 2.53 -4.83 0.97
CA GLN A 121 1.23 -5.46 0.74
C GLN A 121 0.29 -5.26 1.94
N GLY A 122 0.80 -5.46 3.17
CA GLY A 122 0.06 -5.18 4.39
C GLY A 122 -0.33 -3.71 4.55
N LEU A 123 0.56 -2.79 4.17
CA LEU A 123 0.30 -1.35 4.19
C LEU A 123 -0.88 -0.99 3.27
N LEU A 124 -0.85 -1.47 2.02
CA LEU A 124 -1.93 -1.28 1.04
C LEU A 124 -3.29 -1.75 1.58
N GLN A 125 -3.32 -2.96 2.15
CA GLN A 125 -4.51 -3.52 2.78
C GLN A 125 -5.00 -2.67 3.94
N GLY A 126 -4.09 -2.21 4.79
CA GLY A 126 -4.42 -1.38 5.95
C GLY A 126 -4.98 0.00 5.57
N LEU A 127 -4.45 0.62 4.51
CA LEU A 127 -4.96 1.90 4.00
C LEU A 127 -6.40 1.75 3.49
N LEU A 128 -6.66 0.75 2.64
CA LEU A 128 -7.99 0.48 2.11
C LEU A 128 -8.99 0.13 3.23
N ALA A 129 -8.60 -0.72 4.18
CA ALA A 129 -9.45 -1.09 5.30
C ALA A 129 -9.75 0.09 6.24
N GLY A 130 -8.76 0.95 6.49
CA GLY A 130 -8.93 2.16 7.30
C GLY A 130 -9.93 3.12 6.66
N TRP A 131 -9.81 3.37 5.36
CA TRP A 131 -10.76 4.21 4.65
C TRP A 131 -12.17 3.63 4.61
N ALA A 132 -12.31 2.33 4.32
CA ALA A 132 -13.59 1.66 4.38
C ALA A 132 -14.23 1.78 5.77
N ALA A 133 -13.42 1.72 6.84
CA ALA A 133 -13.90 1.87 8.21
C ALA A 133 -14.46 3.26 8.53
N HIS A 134 -13.80 4.33 8.08
CA HIS A 134 -14.30 5.69 8.24
C HIS A 134 -15.61 5.94 7.46
N GLU A 135 -15.86 5.14 6.42
CA GLU A 135 -17.00 5.32 5.52
C GLU A 135 -18.23 4.48 5.92
N ARG A 136 -18.08 3.51 6.84
CA ARG A 136 -19.20 2.71 7.37
C ARG A 136 -20.29 3.52 8.08
N GLY A 137 -20.02 4.79 8.41
CA GLY A 137 -21.01 5.72 8.95
C GLY A 137 -21.79 6.51 7.89
N SER A 138 -21.48 6.32 6.59
CA SER A 138 -22.16 7.00 5.48
C SER A 138 -23.40 6.23 5.03
N ALA A 139 -24.47 6.95 4.65
CA ALA A 139 -25.69 6.36 4.09
C ALA A 139 -25.50 5.81 2.65
N VAL A 140 -24.32 6.02 2.04
CA VAL A 140 -24.02 5.64 0.66
C VAL A 140 -23.19 4.35 0.65
N SER A 141 -23.67 3.32 -0.04
CA SER A 141 -22.88 2.11 -0.31
C SER A 141 -21.65 2.47 -1.12
N ARG A 142 -20.47 1.97 -0.72
CA ARG A 142 -19.21 2.28 -1.40
C ARG A 142 -18.58 1.02 -2.01
N PRO A 143 -17.87 1.16 -3.14
CA PRO A 143 -17.31 0.01 -3.84
C PRO A 143 -16.35 -0.76 -2.93
N ALA A 144 -16.44 -2.09 -2.97
CA ALA A 144 -15.42 -2.95 -2.41
C ALA A 144 -14.12 -2.80 -3.21
N MET A 145 -13.01 -2.52 -2.52
CA MET A 145 -11.71 -2.33 -3.17
C MET A 145 -10.68 -3.32 -2.65
N LYS A 146 -9.80 -3.76 -3.54
CA LYS A 146 -8.64 -4.59 -3.24
C LYS A 146 -7.39 -3.99 -3.87
N ALA A 147 -6.25 -4.22 -3.23
CA ALA A 147 -4.94 -3.87 -3.76
C ALA A 147 -3.96 -5.03 -3.57
N GLU A 148 -3.22 -5.34 -4.62
CA GLU A 148 -2.25 -6.42 -4.66
C GLU A 148 -0.92 -5.89 -5.22
N LEU A 149 0.17 -6.18 -4.52
CA LEU A 149 1.52 -5.87 -4.93
C LEU A 149 2.12 -7.07 -5.67
N GLU A 150 2.50 -6.85 -6.92
CA GLU A 150 3.34 -7.75 -7.72
C GLU A 150 4.78 -7.24 -7.65
N PRO A 151 5.66 -7.88 -6.87
CA PRO A 151 7.02 -7.41 -6.66
C PRO A 151 7.93 -7.76 -7.85
N PHE A 152 8.84 -6.85 -8.18
CA PHE A 152 9.95 -7.09 -9.12
C PHE A 152 9.52 -7.66 -10.48
N VAL A 153 8.46 -7.10 -11.07
CA VAL A 153 8.09 -7.41 -12.46
C VAL A 153 9.20 -7.01 -13.44
N GLU A 154 10.03 -6.05 -13.02
CA GLU A 154 11.34 -5.72 -13.60
C GLU A 154 12.32 -5.41 -12.45
N PRO A 155 13.65 -5.30 -12.69
CA PRO A 155 14.65 -5.16 -11.62
C PRO A 155 14.44 -3.99 -10.65
N GLU A 156 13.81 -2.90 -11.10
CA GLU A 156 13.51 -1.72 -10.29
C GLU A 156 12.01 -1.38 -10.24
N LEU A 157 11.14 -2.32 -10.62
CA LEU A 157 9.70 -2.08 -10.76
C LEU A 157 8.86 -3.09 -9.98
N CYS A 158 7.99 -2.58 -9.12
CA CYS A 158 6.86 -3.33 -8.56
C CYS A 158 5.55 -2.73 -9.09
N LEU A 159 4.50 -3.55 -9.23
CA LEU A 159 3.17 -3.07 -9.59
C LEU A 159 2.22 -3.19 -8.42
N VAL A 160 1.46 -2.14 -8.15
CA VAL A 160 0.27 -2.22 -7.31
C VAL A 160 -0.93 -2.28 -8.23
N ARG A 161 -1.62 -3.41 -8.27
CA ARG A 161 -2.90 -3.55 -8.96
C ARG A 161 -4.02 -3.29 -7.98
N MET A 162 -4.89 -2.36 -8.33
CA MET A 162 -6.09 -2.04 -7.57
C MET A 162 -7.32 -2.39 -8.40
N THR A 163 -8.27 -3.03 -7.74
CA THR A 163 -9.59 -3.34 -8.31
C THR A 163 -10.65 -2.72 -7.41
N GLY A 164 -11.71 -2.20 -8.02
CA GLY A 164 -12.92 -1.75 -7.33
C GLY A 164 -14.14 -2.35 -8.00
N HIS A 165 -15.11 -2.79 -7.20
CA HIS A 165 -16.42 -3.26 -7.68
C HIS A 165 -17.52 -2.84 -6.71
N ASP A 166 -18.69 -2.49 -7.24
CA ASP A 166 -19.91 -2.22 -6.45
C ASP A 166 -20.59 -3.50 -5.96
#